data_AF-A0A0Q6AR89-F1
#
_entry.id   AF-A0A0Q6AR89-F1
#
_cell.length_a   1.000
_cell.length_b   1.000
_cell.length_c   1.000
_cell.angle_alpha   90.00
_cell.angle_beta   90.00
_cell.angle_gamma   90.00
#
_symmetry.space_group_name_H-M   'P 1'
#
loop_
_entity.id
_entity.type
_entity.pdbx_description
1 polymer ?
#
loop_
_entity_poly.entity_id
_entity_poly.type
_entity_poly.pdbx_seq_one_letter_code
_entity_poly.pdbx_strand_id
1 'polypeptide(L)'
;MMKKIFIAVSLSAASFIFAQSVSTKLYESKNYSITLPQGWKVTNDNEIINIFPSNEIGAITISEYHDLDLPKAETKKFILSLYQSADDEKLVKSKSGKKGYTEYFYEYFDEKENLYWITKVFQKDKDLFLISINCGKKYWNGNYMKLFNEAFESFKVKK
;
A
#
# COMPACT_ATOMS: atom_id res chain seq x y z
N MET A 1 -50.01 45.97 -9.07
CA MET A 1 -49.95 46.18 -7.61
C MET A 1 -49.19 45.00 -7.01
N MET A 2 -47.95 45.25 -6.56
CA MET A 2 -46.99 44.22 -6.12
C MET A 2 -47.34 43.72 -4.71
N LYS A 3 -47.38 42.40 -4.50
CA LYS A 3 -47.31 41.77 -3.17
C LYS A 3 -46.03 40.93 -3.05
N LYS A 4 -45.01 41.62 -2.55
CA LYS A 4 -43.97 41.22 -1.59
C LYS A 4 -43.48 39.76 -1.58
N ILE A 5 -42.26 39.66 -2.09
CA ILE A 5 -41.10 38.84 -1.69
C ILE A 5 -41.20 38.29 -0.25
N PHE A 6 -40.86 37.00 -0.09
CA PHE A 6 -39.91 36.41 0.88
C PHE A 6 -40.31 34.96 1.16
N ILE A 7 -39.66 33.99 0.52
CA ILE A 7 -39.52 32.65 1.11
C ILE A 7 -38.03 32.33 1.12
N ALA A 8 -37.58 32.07 2.34
CA ALA A 8 -36.20 31.97 2.77
C ALA A 8 -35.47 30.79 2.13
N VAL A 9 -34.28 31.08 1.60
CA VAL A 9 -33.23 30.09 1.38
C VAL A 9 -32.84 29.55 2.76
N SER A 10 -33.24 28.33 3.07
CA SER A 10 -32.88 27.65 4.32
C SER A 10 -32.39 26.24 4.03
N LEU A 11 -31.26 25.92 4.68
CA LEU A 11 -30.53 24.64 4.72
C LEU A 11 -29.60 24.29 3.54
N SER A 12 -28.54 25.09 3.38
CA SER A 12 -27.22 24.57 2.99
C SER A 12 -26.40 24.26 4.24
N ALA A 13 -26.82 23.27 5.03
CA ALA A 13 -26.09 22.83 6.23
C ALA A 13 -26.28 21.32 6.50
N ALA A 14 -26.14 20.50 5.46
CA ALA A 14 -25.92 19.06 5.58
C ALA A 14 -25.13 18.69 4.33
N SER A 15 -23.82 18.45 4.37
CA SER A 15 -23.24 17.36 5.12
C SER A 15 -21.73 17.57 5.18
N PHE A 16 -21.21 18.17 6.25
CA PHE A 16 -19.82 17.89 6.63
C PHE A 16 -19.84 16.50 7.26
N ILE A 17 -19.84 15.46 6.41
CA ILE A 17 -19.56 14.10 6.87
C ILE A 17 -18.11 14.17 7.38
N PHE A 18 -17.97 14.29 8.69
CA PHE A 18 -16.70 14.11 9.36
C PHE A 18 -16.21 12.72 8.98
N ALA A 19 -15.25 12.66 8.05
CA ALA A 19 -14.40 11.49 7.92
C ALA A 19 -13.64 11.39 9.25
N GLN A 20 -14.14 10.59 10.18
CA GLN A 20 -13.40 10.26 11.39
C GLN A 20 -12.10 9.60 10.93
N SER A 21 -11.00 10.35 10.99
CA SER A 21 -9.69 9.82 10.69
C SER A 21 -9.39 8.74 11.73
N VAL A 22 -9.09 7.53 11.25
CA VAL A 22 -8.62 6.47 12.13
C VAL A 22 -7.30 6.92 12.74
N SER A 23 -7.14 6.80 14.05
CA SER A 23 -5.88 7.11 14.73
C SER A 23 -4.76 6.26 14.13
N THR A 24 -3.60 6.87 13.90
CA THR A 24 -2.44 6.21 13.28
C THR A 24 -1.21 6.29 14.18
N LYS A 25 -0.28 5.37 13.97
CA LYS A 25 1.07 5.41 14.56
C LYS A 25 2.12 5.31 13.47
N LEU A 26 3.28 5.90 13.70
CA LEU A 26 4.45 5.77 12.83
C LEU A 26 5.24 4.53 13.25
N TYR A 27 5.49 3.62 12.31
CA TYR A 27 6.54 2.62 12.42
C TYR A 27 7.78 3.14 11.72
N GLU A 28 8.91 3.06 12.43
CA GLU A 28 10.16 3.66 12.00
C GLU A 28 11.29 2.63 12.04
N SER A 29 11.84 2.31 10.87
CA SER A 29 13.05 1.51 10.70
C SER A 29 14.26 2.44 10.48
N LYS A 30 15.47 1.89 10.45
CA LYS A 30 16.68 2.61 10.05
C LYS A 30 16.56 3.19 8.64
N ASN A 31 15.99 2.41 7.71
CA ASN A 31 16.03 2.70 6.27
C ASN A 31 14.69 3.14 5.69
N TYR A 32 13.57 2.91 6.38
CA TYR A 32 12.25 3.35 5.94
C TYR A 32 11.34 3.76 7.10
N SER A 33 10.18 4.29 6.76
CA SER A 33 9.06 4.52 7.68
C SER A 33 7.73 4.20 7.02
N ILE A 34 6.74 3.81 7.81
CA ILE A 34 5.36 3.60 7.36
C ILE A 34 4.39 4.02 8.46
N THR A 35 3.33 4.72 8.09
CA THR A 35 2.23 5.06 9.00
C THR A 35 1.17 3.96 8.93
N LEU A 36 0.69 3.49 10.08
CA LEU A 36 -0.28 2.40 10.12
C LEU A 36 -1.38 2.62 11.18
N PRO A 37 -2.57 2.03 11.02
CA PRO A 37 -3.67 2.22 11.96
C PRO A 37 -3.32 1.77 13.39
N GLN A 38 -3.78 2.52 14.38
CA GLN A 38 -3.63 2.12 15.77
C GLN A 38 -4.34 0.77 16.00
N GLY A 39 -3.70 -0.12 16.77
CA GLY A 39 -4.20 -1.49 17.02
C GLY A 39 -3.74 -2.55 16.01
N TRP A 40 -3.08 -2.15 14.91
CA TRP A 40 -2.38 -3.12 14.07
C TRP A 40 -1.09 -3.60 14.75
N LYS A 41 -0.83 -4.89 14.62
CA LYS A 41 0.35 -5.58 15.14
C LYS A 41 1.50 -5.43 14.15
N VAL A 42 2.73 -5.47 14.67
CA VAL A 42 3.96 -5.50 13.88
C VAL A 42 4.82 -6.63 14.41
N THR A 43 5.26 -7.54 13.55
CA THR A 43 6.22 -8.60 13.87
C THR A 43 7.42 -8.52 12.94
N ASN A 44 8.53 -9.12 13.36
CA ASN A 44 9.74 -9.27 12.57
C ASN A 44 10.06 -10.76 12.51
N ASP A 45 9.88 -11.34 11.33
CA ASP A 45 10.07 -12.77 11.08
C ASP A 45 11.20 -12.91 10.05
N ASN A 46 12.41 -13.15 10.55
CA ASN A 46 13.64 -13.24 9.73
C ASN A 46 13.86 -12.01 8.83
N GLU A 47 13.84 -10.81 9.42
CA GLU A 47 14.05 -9.52 8.72
C GLU A 47 12.90 -9.09 7.80
N ILE A 48 11.83 -9.89 7.72
CA ILE A 48 10.58 -9.51 7.07
C ILE A 48 9.68 -8.89 8.13
N ILE A 49 9.34 -7.62 7.93
CA ILE A 49 8.40 -6.92 8.81
C ILE A 49 6.98 -7.20 8.34
N ASN A 50 6.16 -7.78 9.22
CA ASN A 50 4.75 -8.06 8.97
C ASN A 50 3.89 -7.11 9.78
N ILE A 51 2.97 -6.40 9.12
CA ILE A 51 2.06 -5.42 9.72
C ILE A 51 0.62 -5.83 9.39
N PHE A 52 -0.19 -6.13 10.40
CA PHE A 52 -1.51 -6.71 10.17
C PHE A 52 -2.54 -6.28 11.23
N PRO A 53 -3.84 -6.23 10.85
CA PRO A 53 -4.91 -6.04 11.82
C PRO A 53 -5.01 -7.24 12.76
N SER A 54 -5.56 -7.03 13.96
CA SER A 54 -5.62 -8.09 15.00
C SER A 54 -6.44 -9.33 14.62
N ASN A 55 -7.29 -9.24 13.60
CA ASN A 55 -8.07 -10.36 13.06
C ASN A 55 -7.39 -11.08 11.88
N GLU A 56 -6.16 -10.70 11.53
CA GLU A 56 -5.26 -11.48 10.66
C GLU A 56 -5.85 -11.78 9.26
N ILE A 57 -6.66 -10.86 8.74
CA ILE A 57 -7.34 -10.99 7.43
C ILE A 57 -6.42 -10.73 6.21
N GLY A 58 -5.19 -10.31 6.48
CA GLY A 58 -4.20 -9.86 5.51
C GLY A 58 -3.05 -9.15 6.22
N ALA A 59 -2.00 -8.81 5.49
CA ALA A 59 -0.83 -8.11 6.03
C ALA A 59 -0.19 -7.18 5.00
N ILE A 60 0.52 -6.18 5.48
CA ILE A 60 1.59 -5.50 4.75
C ILE A 60 2.90 -6.17 5.17
N THR A 61 3.66 -6.67 4.20
CA THR A 61 5.00 -7.22 4.42
C THR A 61 6.02 -6.26 3.84
N ILE A 62 7.15 -6.09 4.53
CA ILE A 62 8.27 -5.25 4.07
C ILE A 62 9.56 -6.06 4.20
N SER A 63 10.27 -6.20 3.10
CA SER A 63 11.60 -6.81 3.04
C SER A 63 12.60 -5.82 2.47
N GLU A 64 13.80 -5.79 3.04
CA GLU A 64 14.93 -5.01 2.56
C GLU A 64 16.02 -5.94 2.08
N TYR A 65 16.61 -5.66 0.91
CA TYR A 65 17.75 -6.38 0.38
C TYR A 65 18.86 -5.38 0.07
N HIS A 66 20.06 -5.72 0.54
CA HIS A 66 21.28 -4.96 0.32
C HIS A 66 22.29 -5.83 -0.44
N ASP A 67 23.13 -5.20 -1.25
CA ASP A 67 24.12 -5.87 -2.09
C ASP A 67 23.53 -6.88 -3.08
N LEU A 68 22.25 -6.71 -3.45
CA LEU A 68 21.55 -7.56 -4.41
C LEU A 68 21.98 -7.19 -5.84
N ASP A 69 22.64 -8.13 -6.53
CA ASP A 69 23.04 -7.97 -7.92
C ASP A 69 21.88 -8.28 -8.88
N LEU A 70 20.80 -7.50 -8.79
CA LEU A 70 19.64 -7.58 -9.66
C LEU A 70 19.68 -6.44 -10.67
N PRO A 71 19.95 -6.70 -11.97
CA PRO A 71 19.89 -5.65 -12.99
C PRO A 71 18.48 -5.05 -13.09
N LYS A 72 18.40 -3.72 -13.28
CA LYS A 72 17.11 -3.01 -13.45
C LYS A 72 16.20 -3.60 -14.55
N ALA A 73 16.81 -4.19 -15.58
CA ALA A 73 16.12 -4.84 -16.69
C ALA A 73 15.42 -6.16 -16.28
N GLU A 74 15.90 -6.83 -15.24
CA GLU A 74 15.37 -8.10 -14.76
C GLU A 74 14.38 -7.92 -13.60
N THR A 75 14.28 -6.72 -13.02
CA THR A 75 13.43 -6.44 -11.86
C THR A 75 11.95 -6.75 -12.08
N LYS A 76 11.44 -6.54 -13.30
CA LYS A 76 10.04 -6.88 -13.61
C LYS A 76 9.80 -8.39 -13.58
N LYS A 77 10.70 -9.18 -14.18
CA LYS A 77 10.65 -10.65 -14.12
C LYS A 77 10.80 -11.17 -12.71
N PHE A 78 11.70 -10.56 -11.92
CA PHE A 78 11.83 -10.86 -10.50
C PHE A 78 10.50 -10.64 -9.76
N ILE A 79 9.81 -9.51 -9.99
CA ILE A 79 8.51 -9.25 -9.36
C ILE A 79 7.46 -10.31 -9.75
N LEU A 80 7.40 -10.70 -11.02
CA LEU A 80 6.45 -11.71 -11.49
C LEU A 80 6.74 -13.10 -10.88
N SER A 81 8.02 -13.45 -10.71
CA SER A 81 8.41 -14.76 -10.19
C SER A 81 8.08 -14.96 -8.71
N LEU A 82 7.99 -13.89 -7.91
CA LEU A 82 7.50 -13.93 -6.53
C LEU A 82 6.11 -14.56 -6.42
N TYR A 83 5.29 -14.40 -7.47
CA TYR A 83 3.92 -14.88 -7.54
C TYR A 83 3.73 -16.07 -8.46
N GLN A 84 4.81 -16.59 -9.07
CA GLN A 84 4.76 -17.57 -10.17
C GLN A 84 3.78 -17.13 -11.28
N SER A 85 3.71 -15.81 -11.53
CA SER A 85 2.76 -15.23 -12.46
C SER A 85 3.15 -15.52 -13.90
N ALA A 86 2.17 -15.92 -14.72
CA ALA A 86 2.31 -16.06 -16.16
C ALA A 86 2.06 -14.75 -16.92
N ASP A 87 1.88 -13.65 -16.20
CA ASP A 87 1.63 -12.34 -16.78
C ASP A 87 2.83 -11.81 -17.57
N ASP A 88 2.52 -10.94 -18.53
CA ASP A 88 3.50 -10.19 -19.30
C ASP A 88 4.13 -9.07 -18.45
N GLU A 89 5.45 -8.85 -18.58
CA GLU A 89 6.20 -7.79 -17.87
C GLU A 89 5.58 -6.39 -18.01
N LYS A 90 4.79 -6.12 -19.06
CA LYS A 90 4.06 -4.85 -19.22
C LYS A 90 3.05 -4.59 -18.10
N LEU A 91 2.58 -5.63 -17.40
CA LEU A 91 1.69 -5.49 -16.24
C LEU A 91 2.43 -4.97 -15.01
N VAL A 92 3.75 -5.15 -14.94
CA VAL A 92 4.59 -4.49 -13.96
C VAL A 92 4.87 -3.06 -14.42
N LYS A 93 4.16 -2.10 -13.83
CA LYS A 93 4.33 -0.67 -14.09
C LYS A 93 5.62 -0.19 -13.44
N SER A 94 6.33 0.72 -14.09
CA SER A 94 7.56 1.31 -13.54
C SER A 94 7.57 2.82 -13.76
N LYS A 95 8.14 3.56 -12.81
CA LYS A 95 8.34 5.01 -12.90
C LYS A 95 9.59 5.44 -12.15
N SER A 96 10.09 6.63 -12.46
CA SER A 96 11.11 7.29 -11.62
C SER A 96 10.50 7.62 -10.26
N GLY A 97 11.14 7.13 -9.21
CA GLY A 97 10.78 7.38 -7.82
C GLY A 97 11.60 8.53 -7.23
N LYS A 98 11.35 8.79 -5.93
CA LYS A 98 12.14 9.78 -5.18
C LYS A 98 13.55 9.24 -4.87
N LYS A 99 14.50 10.14 -4.59
CA LYS A 99 15.87 9.80 -4.10
C LYS A 99 16.70 8.89 -5.02
N GLY A 100 16.36 8.86 -6.31
CA GLY A 100 17.07 8.05 -7.32
C GLY A 100 16.59 6.60 -7.43
N TYR A 101 15.55 6.22 -6.68
CA TYR A 101 14.93 4.90 -6.83
C TYR A 101 14.11 4.82 -8.11
N THR A 102 14.10 3.65 -8.72
CA THR A 102 13.05 3.26 -9.66
C THR A 102 11.96 2.55 -8.87
N GLU A 103 10.72 3.00 -9.05
CA GLU A 103 9.54 2.42 -8.39
C GLU A 103 8.83 1.50 -9.38
N TYR A 104 8.58 0.26 -8.97
CA TYR A 104 7.81 -0.73 -9.71
C TYR A 104 6.52 -1.01 -8.95
N PHE A 105 5.43 -1.29 -9.67
CA PHE A 105 4.13 -1.60 -9.12
C PHE A 105 3.50 -2.76 -9.86
N TYR A 106 2.97 -3.73 -9.10
CA TYR A 106 2.30 -4.91 -9.65
C TYR A 106 1.14 -5.32 -8.74
N GLU A 107 0.00 -5.61 -9.36
CA GLU A 107 -1.19 -6.16 -8.71
C GLU A 107 -1.40 -7.57 -9.24
N TYR A 108 -1.62 -8.50 -8.34
CA TYR A 108 -1.84 -9.90 -8.66
C TYR A 108 -3.01 -10.44 -7.85
N PHE A 109 -3.82 -11.29 -8.46
CA PHE A 109 -4.88 -12.01 -7.78
C PHE A 109 -4.56 -13.50 -7.84
N ASP A 110 -4.28 -14.08 -6.67
CA ASP A 110 -4.08 -15.51 -6.51
C ASP A 110 -5.45 -16.19 -6.44
N GLU A 111 -5.86 -16.84 -7.53
CA GLU A 111 -7.15 -17.53 -7.61
C GLU A 111 -7.21 -18.75 -6.70
N LYS A 112 -6.08 -19.42 -6.47
CA LYS A 112 -6.00 -20.64 -5.66
C LYS A 112 -6.23 -20.31 -4.19
N GLU A 113 -5.56 -19.28 -3.70
CA GLU A 113 -5.64 -18.85 -2.30
C GLU A 113 -6.73 -17.78 -2.07
N ASN A 114 -7.35 -17.26 -3.14
CA ASN A 114 -8.30 -16.13 -3.11
C ASN A 114 -7.72 -14.89 -2.41
N LEU A 115 -6.47 -14.55 -2.72
CA LEU A 115 -5.74 -13.43 -2.14
C LEU A 115 -5.46 -12.34 -3.19
N TYR A 116 -5.70 -11.09 -2.81
CA TYR A 116 -5.15 -9.95 -3.54
C TYR A 116 -3.75 -9.64 -3.05
N TRP A 117 -2.84 -9.47 -3.99
CA TRP A 117 -1.48 -9.00 -3.78
C TRP A 117 -1.29 -7.65 -4.45
N ILE A 118 -0.76 -6.67 -3.71
CA ILE A 118 -0.37 -5.37 -4.26
C ILE A 118 1.06 -5.10 -3.84
N THR A 119 1.95 -4.95 -4.81
CA THR A 119 3.39 -4.89 -4.57
C THR A 119 3.97 -3.59 -5.08
N LYS A 120 4.84 -2.98 -4.27
CA LYS A 120 5.79 -1.97 -4.74
C LYS A 120 7.20 -2.44 -4.48
N VAL A 121 8.05 -2.24 -5.48
CA VAL A 121 9.49 -2.43 -5.34
C VAL A 121 10.17 -1.10 -5.59
N PHE A 122 11.07 -0.71 -4.68
CA PHE A 122 11.92 0.46 -4.82
C PHE A 122 13.34 -0.05 -5.01
N GLN A 123 13.91 0.17 -6.20
CA GLN A 123 15.26 -0.28 -6.52
C GLN A 123 16.19 0.89 -6.80
N LYS A 124 17.36 0.89 -6.17
CA LYS A 124 18.45 1.82 -6.45
C LYS A 124 19.77 1.08 -6.32
N ASP A 125 20.52 1.01 -7.41
CA ASP A 125 21.77 0.27 -7.47
C ASP A 125 21.58 -1.17 -6.97
N LYS A 126 22.25 -1.56 -5.87
CA LYS A 126 22.13 -2.89 -5.24
C LYS A 126 21.16 -2.95 -4.05
N ASP A 127 20.47 -1.84 -3.77
CA ASP A 127 19.45 -1.77 -2.73
C ASP A 127 18.07 -1.99 -3.31
N LEU A 128 17.28 -2.85 -2.65
CA LEU A 128 15.91 -3.14 -3.03
C LEU A 128 15.01 -3.18 -1.78
N PHE A 129 13.94 -2.37 -1.79
CA PHE A 129 12.86 -2.47 -0.82
C PHE A 129 11.66 -3.08 -1.51
N LEU A 130 11.13 -4.16 -0.95
CA LEU A 130 9.90 -4.79 -1.38
C LEU A 130 8.85 -4.59 -0.31
N ILE A 131 7.73 -3.97 -0.68
CA ILE A 131 6.56 -3.86 0.17
C ILE A 131 5.37 -4.46 -0.56
N SER A 132 4.62 -5.34 0.12
CA SER A 132 3.41 -5.93 -0.44
C SER A 132 2.26 -5.96 0.55
N ILE A 133 1.06 -5.70 0.06
CA ILE A 133 -0.17 -6.10 0.74
C ILE A 133 -0.52 -7.51 0.26
N ASN A 134 -0.90 -8.40 1.19
CA ASN A 134 -1.73 -9.56 0.90
C ASN A 134 -3.05 -9.44 1.68
N CYS A 135 -4.17 -9.75 1.06
CA CYS A 135 -5.47 -9.70 1.74
C CYS A 135 -6.48 -10.65 1.10
N GLY A 136 -7.24 -11.36 1.93
CA GLY A 136 -8.34 -12.21 1.46
C GLY A 136 -9.36 -11.43 0.64
N LYS A 137 -9.75 -11.96 -0.52
CA LYS A 137 -10.74 -11.36 -1.43
C LYS A 137 -12.01 -10.88 -0.73
N LYS A 138 -12.51 -11.66 0.24
CA LYS A 138 -13.72 -11.33 1.01
C LYS A 138 -13.56 -10.07 1.89
N TYR A 139 -12.33 -9.69 2.24
CA TYR A 139 -12.00 -8.52 3.05
C TYR A 139 -11.41 -7.37 2.26
N TRP A 140 -11.04 -7.59 1.00
CA TRP A 140 -10.52 -6.56 0.10
C TRP A 140 -11.64 -5.66 -0.44
N ASN A 141 -12.35 -4.98 0.46
CA ASN A 141 -13.40 -4.02 0.17
C ASN A 141 -13.54 -3.00 1.32
N GLY A 142 -14.30 -1.94 1.06
CA GLY A 142 -14.71 -0.96 2.07
C GLY A 142 -13.55 -0.40 2.90
N ASN A 143 -13.72 -0.42 4.23
CA ASN A 143 -12.77 0.19 5.16
C ASN A 143 -11.42 -0.56 5.21
N TYR A 144 -11.38 -1.88 5.10
CA TYR A 144 -10.12 -2.62 5.17
C TYR A 144 -9.24 -2.31 3.96
N MET A 145 -9.80 -2.36 2.75
CA MET A 145 -9.08 -1.97 1.53
C MET A 145 -8.53 -0.54 1.65
N LYS A 146 -9.34 0.40 2.15
CA LYS A 146 -8.91 1.78 2.39
C LYS A 146 -7.73 1.84 3.36
N LEU A 147 -7.82 1.19 4.52
CA LEU A 147 -6.76 1.23 5.54
C LEU A 147 -5.46 0.58 5.09
N PHE A 148 -5.54 -0.57 4.38
CA PHE A 148 -4.37 -1.19 3.77
C PHE A 148 -3.71 -0.25 2.76
N ASN A 149 -4.48 0.35 1.85
CA ASN A 149 -3.95 1.27 0.86
C ASN A 149 -3.35 2.53 1.51
N GLU A 150 -4.02 3.15 2.48
CA GLU A 150 -3.50 4.32 3.18
C GLU A 150 -2.17 4.03 3.88
N ALA A 151 -2.07 2.88 4.56
CA ALA A 151 -0.83 2.47 5.19
C ALA A 151 0.26 2.18 4.15
N PHE A 152 -0.06 1.41 3.12
CA PHE A 152 0.87 1.05 2.05
C PHE A 152 1.41 2.25 1.27
N GLU A 153 0.56 3.22 0.93
CA GLU A 153 0.95 4.46 0.26
C GLU A 153 1.79 5.39 1.15
N SER A 154 1.72 5.22 2.48
CA SER A 154 2.51 6.03 3.41
C SER A 154 3.97 5.58 3.51
N PHE A 155 4.32 4.41 2.96
CA PHE A 155 5.68 3.87 2.98
C PHE A 155 6.67 4.83 2.32
N LYS A 156 7.77 5.10 3.01
CA LYS A 156 8.83 6.01 2.54
C LYS A 156 10.20 5.44 2.87
N VAL A 157 11.04 5.29 1.85
CA VAL A 157 12.47 5.04 2.02
C VAL A 157 13.15 6.33 2.51
N LYS A 158 14.00 6.22 3.54
CA LYS A 158 14.65 7.35 4.22
C LYS A 158 15.91 7.84 3.52
N LYS A 159 16.68 6.96 2.87
CA LYS A 159 17.95 7.29 2.21
C LYS A 159 17.89 7.00 0.72
#